data_AF-A0A7N2MKR0-F1
#
_entry.id   AF-A0A7N2MKR0-F1
#
_cell.length_a   1.000
_cell.length_b   1.000
_cell.length_c   1.000
_cell.angle_alpha   90.00
_cell.angle_beta   90.00
_cell.angle_gamma   90.00
#
_symmetry.space_group_name_H-M   'P 1'
#
loop_
_entity.id
_entity.type
_entity.pdbx_description
1 polymer ?
#
loop_
_entity_poly.entity_id
_entity_poly.type
_entity_poly.pdbx_seq_one_letter_code
_entity_poly.pdbx_strand_id
1 'polypeptide(L)'
;MSQSGIFPILKLPVNNVSSLVLVRARFLYQNYDGLGKPPAFSVSLGRAITSTINLTTNDPWTEEFLWSENNETLSFCLLAIPDGGSPLISSIEVRPLPQGAYASGMGDFPIKSLRKSYRINCGYANGSLRYPLDPYDRIWDADKNFTPFHVSTGFKIQRNFNLSTLRESPPAAVLETARVLAKKEVLTYNLALDTLADYYIVLYFAGIVPVSPSFNLLINGDVVQSNYTVKMSEVSALYFTRKEIKSLNITLKSITLKT
;
A
#
# COMPACT_ATOMS: atom_id res chain seq x y z
N MET A 1 -9.80 39.21 -8.97
CA MET A 1 -9.28 39.31 -7.59
C MET A 1 -8.81 37.93 -7.16
N SER A 2 -7.51 37.65 -7.21
CA SER A 2 -6.98 36.39 -6.70
C SER A 2 -6.96 36.47 -5.17
N GLN A 3 -7.82 35.70 -4.51
CA GLN A 3 -7.61 35.45 -3.10
C GLN A 3 -6.36 34.58 -2.97
N SER A 4 -5.26 35.22 -2.58
CA SER A 4 -4.06 34.55 -2.08
C SER A 4 -4.41 33.95 -0.71
N GLY A 5 -5.09 32.81 -0.73
CA GLY A 5 -5.24 31.98 0.45
C GLY A 5 -3.85 31.52 0.88
N ILE A 6 -3.43 31.87 2.10
CA ILE A 6 -2.19 31.38 2.68
C ILE A 6 -2.39 29.88 2.91
N PHE A 7 -1.86 29.05 2.02
CA PHE A 7 -1.87 27.60 2.18
C PHE A 7 -0.81 27.21 3.21
N PRO A 8 -1.17 26.48 4.29
CA PRO A 8 -0.16 25.93 5.20
C PRO A 8 0.77 25.00 4.40
N ILE A 9 2.06 25.34 4.36
CA ILE A 9 3.10 24.50 3.76
C ILE A 9 3.97 23.97 4.89
N LEU A 10 3.99 22.65 5.06
CA LEU A 10 4.92 21.98 5.93
C LEU A 10 6.17 21.61 5.11
N LYS A 11 7.32 22.14 5.52
CA LYS A 11 8.63 21.75 4.97
C LYS A 11 9.23 20.69 5.87
N LEU A 12 9.31 19.47 5.37
CA LEU A 12 9.75 18.30 6.12
C LEU A 12 11.16 17.93 5.66
N PRO A 13 12.17 17.97 6.55
CA PRO A 13 13.51 17.54 6.19
C PRO A 13 13.53 16.04 5.94
N VAL A 14 14.13 15.63 4.83
CA VAL A 14 14.29 14.24 4.42
C VAL A 14 15.78 13.94 4.36
N ASN A 15 16.25 12.99 5.17
CA ASN A 15 17.66 12.65 5.25
C ASN A 15 18.10 11.86 3.99
N ASN A 16 19.26 12.20 3.42
CA ASN A 16 19.80 11.63 2.18
C ASN A 16 20.23 10.14 2.28
N VAL A 17 20.00 9.47 3.41
CA VAL A 17 20.37 8.06 3.62
C VAL A 17 19.46 7.12 2.81
N SER A 18 18.21 7.51 2.55
CA SER A 18 17.30 6.77 1.68
C SER A 18 16.75 7.69 0.59
N SER A 19 16.76 7.22 -0.66
CA SER A 19 16.19 7.94 -1.81
C SER A 19 14.65 7.93 -1.81
N LEU A 20 14.03 7.15 -0.92
CA LEU A 20 12.58 6.98 -0.86
C LEU A 20 12.09 7.06 0.59
N VAL A 21 11.08 7.89 0.82
CA VAL A 21 10.43 8.01 2.12
C VAL A 21 8.95 7.75 2.03
N LEU A 22 8.42 7.15 3.09
CA LEU A 22 7.00 7.05 3.35
C LEU A 22 6.55 8.30 4.13
N VAL A 23 5.50 8.94 3.63
CA VAL A 23 4.89 10.13 4.23
C VAL A 23 3.45 9.77 4.57
N ARG A 24 3.09 9.80 5.85
CA ARG A 24 1.73 9.49 6.30
C ARG A 24 1.13 10.70 6.99
N ALA A 25 0.02 11.19 6.45
CA ALA A 25 -0.73 12.29 7.02
C ALA A 25 -2.05 11.79 7.60
N ARG A 26 -2.37 12.20 8.83
CA ARG A 26 -3.64 11.90 9.50
C ARG A 26 -4.40 13.19 9.74
N PHE A 27 -5.68 13.12 9.45
CA PHE A 27 -6.65 14.20 9.57
C PHE A 27 -7.75 13.74 10.52
N LEU A 28 -8.00 14.51 11.57
CA LEU A 28 -9.03 14.27 12.56
C LEU A 28 -9.65 15.62 12.93
N TYR A 29 -10.93 15.81 12.60
CA TYR A 29 -11.64 17.04 12.95
C TYR A 29 -12.22 16.96 14.36
N GLN A 30 -13.05 15.95 14.66
CA GLN A 30 -13.67 15.74 15.98
C GLN A 30 -14.25 17.01 16.63
N ASN A 31 -14.76 17.93 15.81
CA ASN A 31 -15.30 19.22 16.26
C ASN A 31 -14.34 20.02 17.15
N TYR A 32 -13.02 19.99 16.85
CA TYR A 32 -12.00 20.65 17.69
C TYR A 32 -12.23 22.15 17.88
N ASP A 33 -12.94 22.80 16.96
CA ASP A 33 -13.25 24.24 16.96
C ASP A 33 -14.66 24.57 17.47
N GLY A 34 -15.48 23.57 17.81
CA GLY A 34 -16.84 23.75 18.29
C GLY A 34 -17.86 24.22 17.24
N LEU A 35 -17.49 24.32 15.96
CA LEU A 35 -18.35 24.86 14.90
C LEU A 35 -19.29 23.83 14.28
N GLY A 36 -19.03 22.54 14.47
CA GLY A 36 -19.82 21.44 13.90
C GLY A 36 -19.78 21.39 12.37
N LYS A 37 -18.70 21.90 11.75
CA LYS A 37 -18.55 22.02 10.29
C LYS A 37 -17.22 21.39 9.84
N PRO A 38 -17.17 20.06 9.66
CA PRO A 38 -15.97 19.38 9.21
C PRO A 38 -15.51 19.89 7.83
N PRO A 39 -14.19 20.09 7.61
CA PRO A 39 -13.70 20.64 6.36
C PRO A 39 -13.49 19.60 5.26
N ALA A 40 -13.47 20.07 4.01
CA ALA A 40 -12.99 19.39 2.82
C ALA A 40 -11.93 20.24 2.12
N PHE A 41 -10.78 19.64 1.79
CA PHE A 41 -9.63 20.35 1.24
C PHE A 41 -8.72 19.42 0.45
N SER A 42 -7.91 19.97 -0.44
CA SER A 42 -6.93 19.20 -1.22
C SER A 42 -5.58 19.15 -0.52
N VAL A 43 -4.80 18.11 -0.81
CA VAL A 43 -3.44 17.92 -0.31
C VAL A 43 -2.50 17.78 -1.50
N SER A 44 -1.32 18.40 -1.42
CA SER A 44 -0.25 18.20 -2.41
C SER A 44 1.05 17.75 -1.77
N LEU A 45 1.75 16.86 -2.47
CA LEU A 45 3.17 16.55 -2.25
C LEU A 45 3.98 17.27 -3.32
N GLY A 46 4.84 18.19 -2.91
CA GLY A 46 5.52 19.10 -3.82
C GLY A 46 4.49 19.91 -4.63
N ARG A 47 4.56 19.82 -5.95
CA ARG A 47 3.65 20.51 -6.88
C ARG A 47 2.45 19.66 -7.31
N ALA A 48 2.40 18.39 -6.94
CA ALA A 48 1.35 17.46 -7.39
C ALA A 48 0.24 17.38 -6.34
N ILE A 49 -1.00 17.68 -6.72
CA ILE A 49 -2.17 17.39 -5.90
C ILE A 49 -2.35 15.87 -5.87
N THR A 50 -2.34 15.29 -4.67
CA THR A 50 -2.35 13.82 -4.50
C THR A 50 -3.69 13.29 -4.01
N SER A 51 -4.46 14.08 -3.28
CA SER A 51 -5.73 13.65 -2.69
C SER A 51 -6.62 14.83 -2.33
N THR A 52 -7.92 14.57 -2.24
CA THR A 52 -8.90 15.47 -1.65
C THR A 52 -9.45 14.81 -0.39
N ILE A 53 -9.22 15.46 0.75
CA ILE A 53 -9.68 15.04 2.06
C ILE A 53 -11.08 15.59 2.26
N ASN A 54 -12.01 14.74 2.68
CA ASN A 54 -13.36 15.16 3.00
C ASN A 54 -13.77 14.59 4.38
N LEU A 55 -13.63 15.41 5.41
CA LEU A 55 -13.96 15.02 6.79
C LEU A 55 -15.46 15.06 7.08
N THR A 56 -16.28 15.51 6.12
CA THR A 56 -17.75 15.38 6.22
C THR A 56 -18.22 13.95 5.95
N THR A 57 -17.46 13.17 5.16
CA THR A 57 -17.81 11.79 4.80
C THR A 57 -17.00 10.76 5.57
N ASN A 58 -15.76 11.09 5.96
CA ASN A 58 -14.90 10.18 6.70
C ASN A 58 -13.96 10.94 7.64
N ASP A 59 -14.17 10.78 8.95
CA ASP A 59 -13.36 11.36 10.02
C ASP A 59 -13.10 10.27 11.09
N PRO A 60 -11.87 9.77 11.26
CA PRO A 60 -10.60 10.24 10.70
C PRO A 60 -10.32 9.82 9.25
N TRP A 61 -9.47 10.61 8.59
CA TRP A 61 -8.87 10.28 7.30
C TRP A 61 -7.36 10.06 7.42
N THR A 62 -6.81 9.06 6.73
CA THR A 62 -5.37 8.81 6.67
C THR A 62 -4.93 8.63 5.23
N GLU A 63 -3.92 9.38 4.83
CA GLU A 63 -3.25 9.24 3.55
C GLU A 63 -1.81 8.77 3.77
N GLU A 64 -1.33 7.90 2.88
CA GLU A 64 0.05 7.44 2.88
C GLU A 64 0.62 7.52 1.47
N PHE A 65 1.79 8.14 1.36
CA PHE A 65 2.50 8.35 0.11
C PHE A 65 3.91 7.80 0.19
N LEU A 66 4.45 7.40 -0.94
CA LEU A 66 5.88 7.21 -1.14
C LEU A 66 6.38 8.36 -1.97
N TRP A 67 7.48 8.97 -1.56
CA TRP A 67 8.05 10.14 -2.22
C TRP A 67 9.55 9.95 -2.41
N SER A 68 9.99 10.21 -3.63
CA SER A 68 11.38 10.15 -4.05
C SER A 68 11.67 11.40 -4.86
N GLU A 69 12.47 12.31 -4.30
CA GLU A 69 13.02 13.45 -5.02
C GLU A 69 14.44 13.70 -4.51
N ASN A 70 15.31 14.24 -5.36
CA ASN A 70 16.69 14.61 -5.01
C ASN A 70 16.77 15.83 -4.07
N ASN A 71 15.64 16.26 -3.51
CA ASN A 71 15.53 17.41 -2.63
C ASN A 71 15.60 16.94 -1.17
N GLU A 72 16.39 17.64 -0.36
CA GLU A 72 16.53 17.39 1.08
C GLU A 72 15.27 17.79 1.88
N THR A 73 14.27 18.35 1.21
CA THR A 73 13.05 18.86 1.85
C THR A 73 11.82 18.51 1.03
N LEU A 74 10.89 17.79 1.65
CA LEU A 74 9.57 17.58 1.11
C LEU A 74 8.65 18.76 1.49
N SER A 75 7.93 19.30 0.50
CA SER A 75 6.86 20.27 0.74
C SER A 75 5.51 19.56 0.76
N PHE A 76 4.82 19.58 1.90
CA PHE A 76 3.47 19.06 2.06
C PHE A 76 2.50 20.22 2.26
N CYS A 77 1.56 20.42 1.33
CA CYS A 77 0.68 21.59 1.35
C CYS A 77 -0.77 21.19 1.60
N LEU A 78 -1.47 21.98 2.42
CA LEU A 78 -2.91 21.91 2.61
C LEU A 78 -3.57 23.01 1.77
N LEU A 79 -4.40 22.61 0.80
CA LEU A 79 -5.00 23.49 -0.19
C LEU A 79 -6.49 23.64 0.09
N ALA A 80 -6.91 24.83 0.53
CA ALA A 80 -8.33 25.14 0.71
C ALA A 80 -9.10 25.00 -0.61
N ILE A 81 -10.31 24.48 -0.51
CA ILE A 81 -11.29 24.40 -1.61
C ILE A 81 -12.40 25.42 -1.30
N PRO A 82 -13.01 26.09 -2.30
CA PRO A 82 -14.16 26.96 -2.08
C PRO A 82 -15.25 26.27 -1.25
N ASP A 83 -15.76 26.96 -0.23
CA ASP A 83 -16.77 26.47 0.72
C ASP A 83 -16.40 25.18 1.48
N GLY A 84 -15.14 24.75 1.41
CA GLY A 84 -14.62 23.55 2.05
C GLY A 84 -14.18 23.74 3.51
N GLY A 85 -14.25 24.95 4.06
CA GLY A 85 -13.76 25.24 5.41
C GLY A 85 -12.23 25.28 5.51
N SER A 86 -11.73 25.35 6.74
CA SER A 86 -10.28 25.48 7.01
C SER A 86 -9.58 24.13 6.98
N PRO A 87 -8.53 23.95 6.16
CA PRO A 87 -7.73 22.73 6.18
C PRO A 87 -7.09 22.50 7.55
N LEU A 88 -7.01 21.23 7.96
CA LEU A 88 -6.34 20.82 9.20
C LEU A 88 -5.41 19.65 8.92
N ILE A 89 -4.47 19.39 9.83
CA ILE A 89 -3.69 18.16 9.89
C ILE A 89 -3.43 17.84 11.36
N SER A 90 -3.65 16.59 11.75
CA SER A 90 -3.50 16.17 13.16
C SER A 90 -2.11 15.57 13.41
N SER A 91 -1.58 14.84 12.45
CA SER A 91 -0.21 14.33 12.52
C SER A 91 0.37 14.08 11.13
N ILE A 92 1.69 14.23 11.02
CA ILE A 92 2.46 13.82 9.86
C ILE A 92 3.65 12.98 10.30
N GLU A 93 3.82 11.81 9.69
CA GLU A 93 4.91 10.88 9.95
C GLU A 93 5.78 10.78 8.69
N VAL A 94 7.09 10.87 8.83
CA VAL A 94 8.06 10.66 7.74
C VAL A 94 8.96 9.50 8.13
N ARG A 95 8.95 8.44 7.33
CA ARG A 95 9.67 7.19 7.58
C ARG A 95 10.59 6.87 6.40
N PRO A 96 11.92 6.86 6.59
CA PRO A 96 12.83 6.35 5.57
C PRO A 96 12.53 4.90 5.24
N LEU A 97 12.54 4.55 3.95
CA LEU A 97 12.38 3.17 3.48
C LEU A 97 13.74 2.52 3.20
N PRO A 98 13.82 1.18 3.10
CA PRO A 98 15.06 0.51 2.75
C PRO A 98 15.57 0.96 1.37
N GLN A 99 16.88 0.96 1.20
CA GLN A 99 17.50 1.33 -0.07
C GLN A 99 17.02 0.42 -1.21
N GLY A 100 16.59 1.02 -2.32
CA GLY A 100 16.10 0.28 -3.48
C GLY A 100 14.70 -0.31 -3.34
N ALA A 101 13.99 -0.02 -2.24
CA ALA A 101 12.56 -0.30 -2.11
C ALA A 101 11.78 0.40 -3.24
N TYR A 102 10.74 -0.26 -3.72
CA TYR A 102 9.85 0.08 -4.83
C TYR A 102 10.52 0.26 -6.20
N ALA A 103 11.82 -0.04 -6.35
CA ALA A 103 12.53 0.15 -7.62
C ALA A 103 12.32 -0.98 -8.66
N SER A 104 11.80 -2.14 -8.24
CA SER A 104 11.68 -3.32 -9.09
C SER A 104 10.43 -3.28 -9.98
N GLY A 105 10.50 -3.75 -11.22
CA GLY A 105 9.32 -3.90 -12.09
C GLY A 105 8.68 -2.58 -12.56
N MET A 106 9.32 -1.43 -12.32
CA MET A 106 8.82 -0.13 -12.79
C MET A 106 9.22 0.21 -14.22
N GLY A 107 10.16 -0.51 -14.85
CA GLY A 107 10.61 -0.20 -16.20
C GLY A 107 11.09 1.26 -16.31
N ASP A 108 10.54 2.01 -17.26
CA ASP A 108 10.84 3.43 -17.49
C ASP A 108 10.00 4.40 -16.64
N PHE A 109 9.23 3.93 -15.66
CA PHE A 109 8.50 4.79 -14.73
C PHE A 109 9.42 5.19 -13.56
N PRO A 110 9.98 6.41 -13.50
CA PRO A 110 10.64 6.87 -12.28
C PRO A 110 9.58 7.13 -11.20
N ILE A 111 9.80 6.64 -9.97
CA ILE A 111 8.95 7.02 -8.82
C ILE A 111 9.18 8.50 -8.58
N LYS A 112 8.19 9.32 -8.94
CA LYS A 112 8.07 10.68 -8.39
C LYS A 112 7.28 10.63 -7.09
N SER A 113 6.15 9.92 -7.13
CA SER A 113 5.31 9.66 -5.96
C SER A 113 4.38 8.47 -6.19
N LEU A 114 4.11 7.69 -5.15
CA LEU A 114 3.04 6.68 -5.12
C LEU A 114 2.08 7.01 -3.99
N ARG A 115 0.79 6.72 -4.16
CA ARG A 115 -0.24 6.79 -3.10
C ARG A 115 -0.64 5.37 -2.71
N LYS A 116 -0.69 5.07 -1.41
CA LYS A 116 -1.11 3.74 -0.93
C LYS A 116 -2.60 3.56 -1.19
N SER A 117 -2.96 2.63 -2.06
CA SER A 117 -4.33 2.11 -2.11
C SER A 117 -4.52 0.95 -1.14
N TYR A 118 -3.63 -0.05 -1.20
CA TYR A 118 -3.71 -1.24 -0.37
C TYR A 118 -2.32 -1.71 0.08
N ARG A 119 -2.24 -2.23 1.31
CA ARG A 119 -1.11 -3.04 1.78
C ARG A 119 -1.65 -4.09 2.73
N ILE A 120 -1.79 -5.33 2.26
CA ILE A 120 -2.58 -6.36 2.94
C ILE A 120 -1.66 -7.44 3.49
N ASN A 121 -1.84 -7.84 4.75
CA ASN A 121 -1.18 -9.01 5.32
C ASN A 121 -2.04 -10.27 5.08
N CYS A 122 -1.87 -10.93 3.93
CA CYS A 122 -2.69 -12.07 3.52
C CYS A 122 -2.68 -13.22 4.53
N GLY A 123 -3.85 -13.74 4.89
CA GLY A 123 -4.02 -14.78 5.90
C GLY A 123 -4.04 -14.28 7.36
N TYR A 124 -3.76 -12.99 7.60
CA TYR A 124 -3.77 -12.39 8.94
C TYR A 124 -5.12 -11.74 9.28
N ALA A 125 -5.65 -12.00 10.48
CA ALA A 125 -6.96 -11.50 10.91
C ALA A 125 -6.89 -10.44 12.05
N ASN A 126 -5.74 -10.33 12.72
CA ASN A 126 -5.66 -9.68 14.02
C ASN A 126 -5.24 -8.20 13.91
N GLY A 127 -6.13 -7.39 13.35
CA GLY A 127 -5.91 -5.94 13.21
C GLY A 127 -4.77 -5.62 12.23
N SER A 128 -4.22 -4.41 12.33
CA SER A 128 -3.10 -3.99 11.48
C SER A 128 -1.74 -4.36 12.09
N LEU A 129 -0.78 -4.75 11.25
CA LEU A 129 0.62 -4.88 11.64
C LEU A 129 1.39 -3.62 11.27
N ARG A 130 2.22 -3.11 12.18
CA ARG A 130 3.11 -1.94 11.99
C ARG A 130 4.33 -2.04 12.91
N TYR A 131 5.04 -0.93 13.15
CA TYR A 131 6.12 -0.89 14.16
C TYR A 131 5.65 -1.44 15.53
N PRO A 132 6.48 -2.22 16.26
CA PRO A 132 7.89 -2.54 15.99
C PRO A 132 8.11 -3.75 15.05
N LEU A 133 7.05 -4.43 14.61
CA LEU A 133 7.18 -5.61 13.75
C LEU A 133 7.63 -5.24 12.32
N ASP A 134 7.23 -4.07 11.82
CA ASP A 134 7.81 -3.45 10.63
C ASP A 134 8.73 -2.29 11.04
N PRO A 135 10.07 -2.41 10.91
CA PRO A 135 11.02 -1.35 11.26
C PRO A 135 10.79 -0.05 10.48
N TYR A 136 10.16 -0.13 9.31
CA TYR A 136 9.84 1.01 8.46
C TYR A 136 8.45 1.59 8.73
N ASP A 137 7.76 1.07 9.75
CA ASP A 137 6.45 1.51 10.24
C ASP A 137 5.37 1.61 9.14
N ARG A 138 5.46 0.77 8.10
CA ARG A 138 4.36 0.59 7.14
C ARG A 138 3.19 -0.06 7.86
N ILE A 139 1.98 0.41 7.56
CA ILE A 139 0.75 -0.22 8.04
C ILE A 139 0.36 -1.30 7.05
N TRP A 140 0.30 -2.54 7.54
CA TRP A 140 -0.23 -3.70 6.85
C TRP A 140 -1.62 -4.02 7.39
N ASP A 141 -2.61 -3.85 6.53
CA ASP A 141 -4.02 -4.02 6.84
C ASP A 141 -4.36 -5.51 7.03
N ALA A 142 -5.27 -5.78 7.96
CA ALA A 142 -5.77 -7.12 8.20
C ALA A 142 -6.46 -7.66 6.95
N ASP A 143 -6.16 -8.89 6.58
CA ASP A 143 -6.80 -9.55 5.44
C ASP A 143 -8.32 -9.64 5.59
N LYS A 144 -8.82 -9.66 6.84
CA LYS A 144 -10.27 -9.73 7.14
C LYS A 144 -11.13 -8.64 6.56
N ASN A 145 -10.52 -7.53 6.18
CA ASN A 145 -11.23 -6.42 5.56
C ASN A 145 -11.40 -6.62 4.05
N PHE A 146 -10.87 -7.71 3.48
CA PHE A 146 -10.82 -7.93 2.04
C PHE A 146 -11.36 -9.30 1.65
N THR A 147 -12.06 -9.36 0.51
CA THR A 147 -12.35 -10.64 -0.14
C THR A 147 -11.03 -11.20 -0.67
N PRO A 148 -10.66 -12.47 -0.42
CA PRO A 148 -11.53 -13.59 -0.05
C PRO A 148 -11.38 -14.10 1.40
N PHE A 149 -11.20 -13.23 2.40
CA PHE A 149 -10.95 -13.66 3.80
C PHE A 149 -11.89 -14.76 4.31
N HIS A 150 -13.20 -14.61 4.10
CA HIS A 150 -14.22 -15.55 4.61
C HIS A 150 -14.33 -16.83 3.80
N VAL A 151 -13.72 -16.86 2.60
CA VAL A 151 -13.89 -17.95 1.65
C VAL A 151 -12.58 -18.70 1.38
N SER A 152 -11.51 -18.38 2.10
CA SER A 152 -10.22 -19.07 1.99
C SER A 152 -9.59 -19.23 3.36
N THR A 153 -8.81 -20.29 3.57
CA THR A 153 -8.16 -20.54 4.87
C THR A 153 -6.86 -19.75 4.95
N GLY A 154 -6.68 -19.03 6.05
CA GLY A 154 -5.42 -18.38 6.40
C GLY A 154 -4.54 -19.34 7.20
N PHE A 155 -3.24 -19.28 6.98
CA PHE A 155 -2.23 -20.03 7.71
C PHE A 155 -1.24 -19.08 8.37
N LYS A 156 -0.71 -19.50 9.51
CA LYS A 156 0.42 -18.86 10.17
C LYS A 156 1.43 -19.94 10.55
N ILE A 157 2.63 -19.88 9.97
CA ILE A 157 3.72 -20.79 10.29
C ILE A 157 5.00 -19.96 10.37
N GLN A 158 5.62 -19.97 11.55
CA GLN A 158 6.88 -19.28 11.77
C GLN A 158 8.01 -20.01 11.04
N ARG A 159 8.77 -19.26 10.23
CA ARG A 159 9.89 -19.75 9.42
C ARG A 159 10.96 -18.68 9.36
N ASN A 160 12.22 -19.11 9.40
CA ASN A 160 13.34 -18.21 9.14
C ASN A 160 13.61 -18.19 7.65
N PHE A 161 13.36 -17.04 7.03
CA PHE A 161 13.60 -16.82 5.61
C PHE A 161 14.84 -15.95 5.41
N ASN A 162 15.56 -16.20 4.31
CA ASN A 162 16.57 -15.26 3.85
C ASN A 162 15.88 -14.11 3.11
N LEU A 163 15.82 -12.93 3.74
CA LEU A 163 15.13 -11.75 3.20
C LEU A 163 16.04 -10.84 2.37
N SER A 164 17.34 -11.16 2.24
CA SER A 164 18.32 -10.28 1.58
C SER A 164 18.03 -10.05 0.10
N THR A 165 17.26 -10.94 -0.52
CA THR A 165 16.84 -10.84 -1.93
C THR A 165 15.63 -9.92 -2.12
N LEU A 166 14.88 -9.61 -1.05
CA LEU A 166 13.68 -8.77 -1.10
C LEU A 166 14.05 -7.31 -0.77
N ARG A 167 14.17 -6.48 -1.80
CA ARG A 167 14.52 -5.05 -1.65
C ARG A 167 13.55 -4.28 -0.75
N GLU A 168 12.28 -4.63 -0.81
CA GLU A 168 11.22 -4.04 0.02
C GLU A 168 11.38 -4.32 1.52
N SER A 169 12.19 -5.33 1.88
CA SER A 169 12.37 -5.79 3.26
C SER A 169 11.03 -5.88 4.02
N PRO A 170 10.03 -6.66 3.54
CA PRO A 170 8.78 -6.84 4.26
C PRO A 170 9.05 -7.50 5.62
N PRO A 171 8.25 -7.19 6.66
CA PRO A 171 8.46 -7.77 7.98
C PRO A 171 8.23 -9.29 7.96
N ALA A 172 9.03 -10.04 8.73
CA ALA A 172 8.94 -11.50 8.78
C ALA A 172 7.52 -11.98 9.12
N ALA A 173 6.84 -11.30 10.06
CA ALA A 173 5.48 -11.62 10.47
C ALA A 173 4.42 -11.50 9.35
N VAL A 174 4.70 -10.80 8.23
CA VAL A 174 3.86 -10.82 7.02
C VAL A 174 4.13 -12.06 6.18
N LEU A 175 5.39 -12.49 6.09
CA LEU A 175 5.81 -13.68 5.34
C LEU A 175 5.48 -14.99 6.07
N GLU A 176 5.22 -14.94 7.37
CA GLU A 176 4.78 -16.06 8.18
C GLU A 176 3.28 -16.36 8.04
N THR A 177 2.52 -15.49 7.35
CA THR A 177 1.09 -15.67 7.08
C THR A 177 0.79 -15.74 5.59
N ALA A 178 -0.18 -16.56 5.22
CA ALA A 178 -0.62 -16.66 3.83
C ALA A 178 -2.07 -17.11 3.72
N ARG A 179 -2.70 -16.81 2.57
CA ARG A 179 -3.87 -17.55 2.08
C ARG A 179 -3.42 -18.72 1.23
N VAL A 180 -4.11 -19.85 1.37
CA VAL A 180 -3.82 -21.05 0.56
C VAL A 180 -5.05 -21.51 -0.21
N LEU A 181 -4.78 -22.14 -1.35
CA LEU A 181 -5.75 -22.73 -2.27
C LEU A 181 -6.20 -24.16 -1.85
N ALA A 182 -6.16 -24.50 -0.56
CA ALA A 182 -6.19 -25.91 -0.10
C ALA A 182 -7.36 -26.78 -0.61
N LYS A 183 -8.53 -26.19 -0.85
CA LYS A 183 -9.71 -26.89 -1.42
C LYS A 183 -10.29 -26.16 -2.63
N LYS A 184 -9.60 -25.14 -3.13
CA LYS A 184 -10.11 -24.22 -4.14
C LYS A 184 -9.15 -24.13 -5.30
N GLU A 185 -9.69 -24.22 -6.51
CA GLU A 185 -8.88 -24.03 -7.72
C GLU A 185 -8.54 -22.56 -7.96
N VAL A 186 -9.28 -21.64 -7.36
CA VAL A 186 -9.14 -20.19 -7.60
C VAL A 186 -9.22 -19.41 -6.29
N LEU A 187 -8.31 -18.44 -6.13
CA LEU A 187 -8.30 -17.43 -5.07
C LEU A 187 -8.23 -16.07 -5.75
N THR A 188 -9.21 -15.20 -5.49
CA THR A 188 -9.24 -13.87 -6.08
C THR A 188 -9.40 -12.80 -5.01
N TYR A 189 -8.49 -11.84 -5.02
CA TYR A 189 -8.64 -10.55 -4.35
C TYR A 189 -9.29 -9.58 -5.32
N ASN A 190 -10.46 -9.05 -4.95
CA ASN A 190 -11.14 -7.99 -5.69
C ASN A 190 -10.99 -6.69 -4.91
N LEU A 191 -10.22 -5.75 -5.45
CA LEU A 191 -9.83 -4.51 -4.79
C LEU A 191 -10.37 -3.32 -5.61
N ALA A 192 -11.29 -2.56 -5.04
CA ALA A 192 -11.84 -1.36 -5.68
C ALA A 192 -10.79 -0.23 -5.67
N LEU A 193 -10.71 0.58 -6.72
CA LEU A 193 -9.79 1.73 -6.74
C LEU A 193 -10.59 3.02 -6.78
N ASP A 194 -10.18 4.00 -5.99
CA ASP A 194 -10.87 5.28 -5.83
C ASP A 194 -10.56 6.26 -6.96
N THR A 195 -9.47 6.03 -7.69
CA THR A 195 -9.04 6.86 -8.83
C THR A 195 -8.75 6.03 -10.07
N LEU A 196 -8.99 6.59 -11.26
CA LEU A 196 -8.47 6.03 -12.50
C LEU A 196 -7.01 6.48 -12.64
N ALA A 197 -6.07 5.55 -12.50
CA ALA A 197 -4.65 5.85 -12.48
C ALA A 197 -3.80 4.63 -12.89
N ASP A 198 -2.49 4.86 -12.92
CA ASP A 198 -1.50 3.79 -13.03
C ASP A 198 -1.21 3.21 -11.64
N TYR A 199 -1.17 1.89 -11.55
CA TYR A 199 -1.00 1.16 -10.29
C TYR A 199 0.22 0.27 -10.33
N TYR A 200 1.03 0.38 -9.28
CA TYR A 200 2.16 -0.49 -9.00
C TYR A 200 1.78 -1.55 -7.97
N ILE A 201 2.04 -2.81 -8.29
CA ILE A 201 1.57 -3.97 -7.54
C ILE A 201 2.78 -4.82 -7.16
N VAL A 202 2.91 -5.10 -5.86
CA VAL A 202 3.91 -6.03 -5.31
C VAL A 202 3.19 -7.18 -4.64
N LEU A 203 3.51 -8.41 -5.05
CA LEU A 203 2.98 -9.63 -4.46
C LEU A 203 4.12 -10.41 -3.81
N TYR A 204 3.99 -10.71 -2.52
CA TYR A 204 4.95 -11.51 -1.78
C TYR A 204 4.46 -12.95 -1.66
N PHE A 205 5.37 -13.89 -1.86
CA PHE A 205 5.13 -15.32 -1.67
C PHE A 205 6.16 -15.91 -0.73
N ALA A 206 5.71 -16.79 0.15
CA ALA A 206 6.55 -17.48 1.12
C ALA A 206 6.14 -18.94 1.21
N GLY A 207 7.10 -19.86 1.02
CA GLY A 207 6.89 -21.29 1.14
C GLY A 207 6.81 -21.78 2.58
N ILE A 208 5.78 -21.36 3.31
CA ILE A 208 5.60 -21.67 4.74
C ILE A 208 4.98 -23.05 5.00
N VAL A 209 4.32 -23.65 4.01
CA VAL A 209 3.65 -24.97 4.10
C VAL A 209 4.52 -26.08 3.48
N PRO A 210 4.38 -27.36 3.89
CA PRO A 210 5.18 -28.47 3.39
C PRO A 210 4.73 -28.96 1.99
N VAL A 211 4.19 -28.06 1.17
CA VAL A 211 3.76 -28.31 -0.20
C VAL A 211 4.26 -27.16 -1.08
N SER A 212 4.56 -27.45 -2.34
CA SER A 212 5.00 -26.45 -3.32
C SER A 212 3.88 -26.22 -4.34
N PRO A 213 2.91 -25.33 -4.06
CA PRO A 213 1.78 -25.12 -4.96
C PRO A 213 2.23 -24.44 -6.25
N SER A 214 1.66 -24.89 -7.38
CA SER A 214 1.82 -24.27 -8.69
C SER A 214 0.50 -23.67 -9.17
N PHE A 215 0.56 -22.44 -9.68
CA PHE A 215 -0.62 -21.71 -10.16
C PHE A 215 -0.25 -20.73 -11.26
N ASN A 216 -1.27 -20.34 -12.03
CA ASN A 216 -1.21 -19.17 -12.89
C ASN A 216 -1.65 -17.94 -12.07
N LEU A 217 -0.91 -16.85 -12.20
CA LEU A 217 -1.27 -15.56 -11.65
C LEU A 217 -1.89 -14.70 -12.75
N LEU A 218 -3.08 -14.17 -12.47
CA LEU A 218 -3.82 -13.30 -13.35
C LEU A 218 -4.05 -11.95 -12.67
N ILE A 219 -3.89 -10.86 -13.42
CA ILE A 219 -4.24 -9.51 -12.98
C ILE A 219 -5.26 -8.95 -13.96
N ASN A 220 -6.46 -8.63 -13.48
CA ASN A 220 -7.60 -8.19 -14.28
C ASN A 220 -7.97 -9.15 -15.43
N GLY A 221 -7.75 -10.46 -15.23
CA GLY A 221 -8.04 -11.50 -16.21
C GLY A 221 -6.85 -11.86 -17.12
N ASP A 222 -5.81 -11.03 -17.18
CA ASP A 222 -4.62 -11.31 -17.98
C ASP A 222 -3.66 -12.22 -17.21
N VAL A 223 -3.20 -13.31 -17.83
CA VAL A 223 -2.16 -14.17 -17.25
C VAL A 223 -0.82 -13.41 -17.27
N VAL A 224 -0.36 -13.00 -16.10
CA VAL A 224 0.91 -12.26 -15.93
C VAL A 224 2.07 -13.15 -15.56
N GLN A 225 1.79 -14.30 -14.97
CA GLN A 225 2.78 -15.32 -14.69
C GLN A 225 2.12 -16.69 -14.84
N SER A 226 2.66 -17.51 -15.72
CA SER A 226 2.23 -18.89 -15.89
C SER A 226 3.11 -19.84 -15.08
N ASN A 227 2.51 -20.94 -14.62
CA ASN A 227 3.22 -22.02 -13.91
C ASN A 227 4.15 -21.56 -12.78
N TYR A 228 3.70 -20.57 -12.00
CA TYR A 228 4.45 -20.07 -10.88
C TYR A 228 4.40 -21.07 -9.73
N THR A 229 5.57 -21.44 -9.20
CA THR A 229 5.67 -22.39 -8.09
C THR A 229 6.30 -21.71 -6.89
N VAL A 230 5.60 -21.75 -5.77
CA VAL A 230 6.15 -21.29 -4.49
C VAL A 230 6.94 -22.45 -3.89
N LYS A 231 8.27 -22.29 -3.78
CA LYS A 231 9.14 -23.31 -3.23
C LYS A 231 9.17 -23.26 -1.71
N MET A 232 9.17 -24.43 -1.08
CA MET A 232 9.26 -24.56 0.38
C MET A 232 10.50 -23.85 0.93
N SER A 233 10.34 -23.13 2.03
CA SER A 233 11.40 -22.36 2.71
C SER A 233 12.05 -21.25 1.86
N GLU A 234 11.47 -20.90 0.71
CA GLU A 234 11.89 -19.76 -0.10
C GLU A 234 10.89 -18.61 0.02
N VAL A 235 11.39 -17.40 -0.20
CA VAL A 235 10.59 -16.18 -0.34
C VAL A 235 10.87 -15.52 -1.67
N SER A 236 9.85 -14.90 -2.22
CA SER A 236 9.92 -14.23 -3.51
C SER A 236 8.92 -13.09 -3.57
N ALA A 237 9.19 -12.16 -4.48
CA ALA A 237 8.27 -11.08 -4.79
C ALA A 237 8.10 -10.98 -6.31
N LEU A 238 6.87 -10.72 -6.74
CA LEU A 238 6.53 -10.39 -8.12
C LEU A 238 6.05 -8.95 -8.19
N TYR A 239 6.45 -8.25 -9.24
CA TYR A 239 6.25 -6.81 -9.42
C TYR A 239 5.53 -6.56 -10.74
N PHE A 240 4.47 -5.77 -10.71
CA PHE A 240 3.67 -5.47 -11.90
C PHE A 240 3.23 -4.00 -11.91
N THR A 241 3.02 -3.49 -13.12
CA THR A 241 2.37 -2.20 -13.34
C THR A 241 1.12 -2.40 -14.19
N ARG A 242 0.06 -1.66 -13.88
CA ARG A 242 -1.18 -1.61 -14.67
C ARG A 242 -1.56 -0.16 -14.92
N LYS A 243 -1.78 0.17 -16.19
CA LYS A 243 -2.12 1.53 -16.60
C LYS A 243 -3.62 1.73 -16.61
N GLU A 244 -4.05 2.91 -16.17
CA GLU A 244 -5.43 3.39 -16.33
C GLU A 244 -6.49 2.37 -15.87
N ILE A 245 -6.35 1.80 -14.68
CA ILE A 245 -7.33 0.87 -14.11
C ILE A 245 -8.16 1.54 -13.00
N LYS A 246 -9.41 1.08 -12.83
CA LYS A 246 -10.35 1.52 -11.76
C LYS A 246 -10.72 0.40 -10.78
N SER A 247 -10.26 -0.82 -11.06
CA SER A 247 -10.40 -1.97 -10.19
C SER A 247 -9.20 -2.89 -10.38
N LEU A 248 -8.83 -3.58 -9.32
CA LEU A 248 -7.73 -4.53 -9.32
C LEU A 248 -8.22 -5.90 -8.84
N ASN A 249 -8.25 -6.86 -9.75
CA ASN A 249 -8.56 -8.26 -9.49
C ASN A 249 -7.27 -9.07 -9.60
N ILE A 250 -6.75 -9.57 -8.47
CA ILE A 250 -5.57 -10.44 -8.43
C ILE A 250 -6.06 -11.87 -8.21
N THR A 251 -5.88 -12.73 -9.21
CA THR A 251 -6.38 -14.10 -9.19
C THR A 251 -5.23 -15.10 -9.27
N LEU A 252 -5.18 -16.03 -8.33
CA LEU A 252 -4.32 -17.20 -8.37
C LEU A 252 -5.18 -18.39 -8.76
N LYS A 253 -4.88 -19.01 -9.90
CA LYS A 253 -5.59 -20.18 -10.42
C LYS A 253 -4.67 -21.40 -10.38
N SER A 254 -4.99 -22.36 -9.52
CA SER A 254 -4.25 -23.62 -9.40
C SER A 254 -4.13 -24.31 -10.76
N ILE A 255 -2.95 -24.88 -11.00
CA ILE A 255 -2.74 -25.77 -12.13
C ILE A 255 -2.98 -27.17 -11.60
N THR A 256 -4.21 -27.66 -11.74
CA THR A 256 -4.49 -29.07 -11.51
C THR A 256 -3.71 -29.86 -12.54
N LEU A 257 -2.65 -30.57 -12.13
CA LEU A 257 -2.10 -31.65 -12.94
C LEU A 257 -3.24 -32.66 -13.08
N LYS A 258 -3.85 -32.74 -14.26
CA LYS A 258 -4.70 -33.88 -14.62
C LYS A 258 -3.78 -35.09 -14.65
N THR A 259 -3.66 -35.77 -13.52
CA THR A 259 -3.19 -37.17 -13.46
C THR A 259 -4.28 -38.08 -13.99
#